data_AF-A0A3A1WWK1-F1
#
_entry.id   AF-A0A3A1WWK1-F1
#
_cell.length_a   1.000
_cell.length_b   1.000
_cell.length_c   1.000
_cell.angle_alpha   90.00
_cell.angle_beta   90.00
_cell.angle_gamma   90.00
#
_symmetry.space_group_name_H-M   'P 1'
#
loop_
_entity.id
_entity.type
_entity.pdbx_description
1 polymer ?
#
loop_
_entity_poly.entity_id
_entity_poly.type
_entity_poly.pdbx_seq_one_letter_code
_entity_poly.pdbx_strand_id
1 'polypeptide(L)'
;EVSTFYALISWLNPQKEIIPREAIVPVGQNADDYDKESEHEMDNSQYVAQNVALQYASKHLGINTKGVKLRLHIEDVGGPSAGMMYTLGILDKLTPESETGGKTIAGTGTIEKSKRIGAIGGIRLKMIAAKRDGATWFLAPKDNCDEVVGHVPQGLRVVRVSTINEAYKALKSIGSGRGADKLPSCSAKDVNTK
;
A
#
# COMPACT_ATOMS: atom_id res chain seq x y z
N GLU A 1 -14.54 3.85 25.99
CA GLU A 1 -14.33 3.14 24.71
C GLU A 1 -13.32 3.94 23.90
N VAL A 2 -12.09 3.46 23.78
CA VAL A 2 -11.00 4.23 23.17
C VAL A 2 -11.06 4.04 21.65
N SER A 3 -11.36 5.13 20.95
CA SER A 3 -11.45 5.17 19.49
C SER A 3 -10.11 4.75 18.86
N THR A 4 -10.15 3.75 17.98
CA THR A 4 -9.00 3.24 17.19
C THR A 4 -8.27 4.35 16.40
N PHE A 5 -8.87 5.53 16.24
CA PHE A 5 -8.22 6.71 15.66
C PHE A 5 -7.17 7.34 16.56
N TYR A 6 -7.30 7.25 17.89
CA TYR A 6 -6.28 7.77 18.82
C TYR A 6 -4.95 7.00 18.68
N ALA A 7 -4.98 5.73 18.25
CA ALA A 7 -3.76 4.96 17.97
C ALA A 7 -2.99 5.45 16.72
N LEU A 8 -3.68 6.11 15.78
CA LEU A 8 -3.08 6.60 14.53
C LEU A 8 -2.57 8.04 14.64
N ILE A 9 -3.15 8.88 15.51
CA ILE A 9 -2.68 10.27 15.70
C ILE A 9 -1.49 10.35 16.69
N SER A 10 -1.25 9.32 17.50
CA SER A 10 -0.09 9.27 18.42
C SER A 10 1.27 9.28 17.71
N TRP A 11 1.32 9.02 16.40
CA TRP A 11 2.53 9.16 15.59
C TRP A 11 2.89 10.61 15.24
N LEU A 12 1.93 11.56 15.33
CA LEU A 12 2.09 12.93 14.79
C LEU A 12 2.47 13.97 15.84
N ASN A 13 2.92 13.58 17.05
CA ASN A 13 3.30 14.53 18.08
C ASN A 13 4.47 14.01 18.95
N PRO A 14 5.66 14.66 18.91
CA PRO A 14 6.85 14.24 19.66
C PRO A 14 6.74 14.40 21.20
N GLN A 15 5.56 14.68 21.76
CA GLN A 15 5.33 14.90 23.20
C GLN A 15 4.15 14.10 23.80
N LYS A 16 3.70 12.98 23.20
CA LYS A 16 2.68 12.12 23.84
C LYS A 16 3.03 10.62 23.80
N GLU A 17 3.81 10.18 24.78
CA GLU A 17 3.90 8.78 25.22
C GLU A 17 2.59 8.36 25.91
N ILE A 18 1.70 7.60 25.26
CA ILE A 18 0.69 6.84 26.00
C ILE A 18 0.30 5.53 25.29
N ILE A 19 1.26 4.66 25.00
CA ILE A 19 1.19 3.19 25.17
C ILE A 19 2.65 2.76 25.37
N PRO A 20 3.03 2.05 26.44
CA PRO A 20 4.39 1.51 26.57
C PRO A 20 4.71 0.70 25.30
N ARG A 21 5.85 0.93 24.64
CA ARG A 21 6.20 0.27 23.38
C ARG A 21 6.17 -1.26 23.51
N GLU A 22 6.34 -1.77 24.73
CA GLU A 22 6.20 -3.17 25.14
C GLU A 22 4.83 -3.79 24.81
N ALA A 23 3.78 -2.99 24.59
CA ALA A 23 2.44 -3.48 24.25
C ALA A 23 2.19 -3.65 22.73
N ILE A 24 3.10 -3.15 21.88
CA ILE A 24 3.00 -3.20 20.41
C ILE A 24 4.08 -4.11 19.81
N VAL A 25 5.21 -4.24 20.51
CA VAL A 25 6.28 -5.15 20.14
C VAL A 25 5.81 -6.60 20.31
N PRO A 26 6.04 -7.49 19.33
CA PRO A 26 5.73 -8.90 19.47
C PRO A 26 6.33 -9.48 20.76
N VAL A 27 5.57 -10.31 21.48
CA VAL A 27 6.02 -10.95 22.72
C VAL A 27 7.38 -11.64 22.52
N GLY A 28 8.40 -11.18 23.26
CA GLY A 28 9.76 -11.71 23.21
C GLY A 28 10.79 -10.88 22.43
N GLN A 29 10.42 -9.70 21.89
CA GLN A 29 11.36 -8.78 21.24
C GLN A 29 11.58 -7.49 22.04
N ASN A 30 12.72 -6.84 21.82
CA ASN A 30 13.02 -5.51 22.35
C ASN A 30 12.48 -4.44 21.37
N ALA A 31 11.85 -3.39 21.91
CA ALA A 31 11.32 -2.27 21.13
C ALA A 31 12.38 -1.61 20.23
N ASP A 32 13.57 -1.34 20.75
CA ASP A 32 14.62 -0.64 20.01
C ASP A 32 15.14 -1.46 18.82
N ASP A 33 15.17 -2.78 18.96
CA ASP A 33 15.63 -3.67 17.89
C ASP A 33 14.55 -3.85 16.82
N TYR A 34 13.27 -3.92 17.23
CA TYR A 34 12.13 -3.96 16.31
C TYR A 34 12.05 -2.68 15.46
N ASP A 35 12.26 -1.52 16.08
CA ASP A 35 12.18 -0.24 15.39
C ASP A 35 13.31 -0.10 14.34
N LYS A 36 14.55 -0.46 14.72
CA LYS A 36 15.69 -0.46 13.78
C LYS A 36 15.47 -1.41 12.61
N GLU A 37 14.94 -2.61 12.86
CA GLU A 37 14.66 -3.57 11.80
C GLU A 37 13.55 -3.04 10.87
N SER A 38 12.47 -2.49 11.43
CA SER A 38 11.38 -1.90 10.64
C SER A 38 11.85 -0.71 9.78
N GLU A 39 12.73 0.14 10.31
CA GLU A 39 13.36 1.22 9.55
C GLU A 39 14.18 0.66 8.37
N HIS A 40 15.02 -0.35 8.63
CA HIS A 40 15.82 -1.00 7.59
C HIS A 40 14.96 -1.70 6.52
N GLU A 41 13.90 -2.40 6.92
CA GLU A 41 12.93 -2.98 6.00
C GLU A 41 12.23 -1.90 5.15
N MET A 42 11.91 -0.76 5.75
CA MET A 42 11.29 0.37 5.04
C MET A 42 12.25 0.96 3.99
N ASP A 43 13.50 1.25 4.36
CA ASP A 43 14.52 1.77 3.44
C ASP A 43 14.71 0.84 2.24
N ASN A 44 14.80 -0.47 2.51
CA ASN A 44 14.88 -1.46 1.45
C ASN A 44 13.60 -1.50 0.58
N SER A 45 12.41 -1.39 1.18
CA SER A 45 11.14 -1.33 0.43
C SER A 45 11.07 -0.11 -0.48
N GLN A 46 11.52 1.06 -0.03
CA GLN A 46 11.60 2.26 -0.85
C GLN A 46 12.56 2.07 -2.03
N TYR A 47 13.75 1.51 -1.77
CA TYR A 47 14.73 1.21 -2.82
C TYR A 47 14.17 0.23 -3.86
N VAL A 48 13.51 -0.85 -3.42
CA VAL A 48 12.88 -1.82 -4.33
C VAL A 48 11.75 -1.15 -5.11
N ALA A 49 10.91 -0.34 -4.46
CA ALA A 49 9.80 0.36 -5.10
C ALA A 49 10.27 1.30 -6.21
N GLN A 50 11.35 2.07 -5.96
CA GLN A 50 11.98 2.95 -6.94
C GLN A 50 12.51 2.16 -8.15
N ASN A 51 13.27 1.10 -7.91
CA ASN A 51 13.82 0.29 -8.99
C ASN A 51 12.74 -0.39 -9.82
N VAL A 52 11.71 -0.94 -9.17
CA VAL A 52 10.58 -1.55 -9.87
C VAL A 52 9.85 -0.51 -10.71
N ALA A 53 9.60 0.69 -10.18
CA ALA A 53 8.94 1.77 -10.91
C ALA A 53 9.75 2.21 -12.13
N LEU A 54 11.04 2.50 -11.98
CA LEU A 54 11.90 2.96 -13.08
C LEU A 54 12.05 1.89 -14.18
N GLN A 55 12.21 0.61 -13.79
CA GLN A 55 12.25 -0.49 -14.74
C GLN A 55 10.92 -0.67 -15.45
N TYR A 56 9.80 -0.55 -14.72
CA TYR A 56 8.46 -0.66 -15.30
C TYR A 56 8.20 0.48 -16.29
N ALA A 57 8.50 1.72 -15.91
CA ALA A 57 8.35 2.91 -16.75
C ALA A 57 9.17 2.80 -18.04
N SER A 58 10.44 2.39 -17.94
CA SER A 58 11.28 2.22 -19.13
C SER A 58 10.78 1.09 -20.04
N LYS A 59 10.44 -0.08 -19.48
CA LYS A 59 10.07 -1.26 -20.27
C LYS A 59 8.66 -1.21 -20.84
N HIS A 60 7.69 -0.68 -20.08
CA HIS A 60 6.27 -0.77 -20.42
C HIS A 60 5.66 0.56 -20.85
N LEU A 61 6.26 1.69 -20.46
CA LEU A 61 5.75 3.03 -20.80
C LEU A 61 6.66 3.77 -21.79
N GLY A 62 7.84 3.21 -22.13
CA GLY A 62 8.79 3.84 -23.04
C GLY A 62 9.42 5.13 -22.49
N ILE A 63 9.34 5.35 -21.18
CA ILE A 63 9.85 6.57 -20.54
C ILE A 63 11.37 6.45 -20.35
N ASN A 64 12.12 7.47 -20.77
CA ASN A 64 13.54 7.52 -20.49
C ASN A 64 13.78 7.87 -19.01
N THR A 65 14.23 6.89 -18.24
CA THR A 65 14.48 7.02 -16.80
C THR A 65 15.94 7.32 -16.45
N LYS A 66 16.82 7.47 -17.46
CA LYS A 66 18.23 7.80 -17.22
C LYS A 66 18.36 9.18 -16.57
N GLY A 67 19.00 9.23 -15.40
CA GLY A 67 19.26 10.49 -14.69
C GLY A 67 18.10 10.98 -13.82
N VAL A 68 17.00 10.24 -13.72
CA VAL A 68 15.90 10.58 -12.79
C VAL A 68 16.39 10.44 -11.35
N LYS A 69 16.30 11.53 -10.58
CA LYS A 69 16.54 11.52 -9.13
C LYS A 69 15.19 11.50 -8.42
N LEU A 70 14.92 10.44 -7.67
CA LEU A 70 13.72 10.31 -6.86
C LEU A 70 14.05 10.68 -5.41
N ARG A 71 13.28 11.61 -4.84
CA ARG A 71 13.26 11.86 -3.40
C ARG A 71 11.86 11.59 -2.92
N LEU A 72 11.69 10.52 -2.13
CA LEU A 72 10.45 10.25 -1.44
C LEU A 72 10.52 10.97 -0.10
N HIS A 73 9.56 11.85 0.16
CA HIS A 73 9.37 12.41 1.49
C HIS A 73 8.11 11.74 2.04
N ILE A 74 8.29 10.92 3.06
CA ILE A 74 7.22 10.20 3.72
C ILE A 74 7.34 10.59 5.18
N GLU A 75 6.29 11.20 5.69
CA GLU A 75 6.08 11.30 7.12
C GLU A 75 5.47 9.96 7.55
N ASP A 76 6.17 9.25 8.43
CA ASP A 76 5.55 8.39 9.42
C ASP A 76 4.75 7.17 8.94
N VAL A 77 5.37 6.33 8.11
CA VAL A 77 4.83 5.01 7.70
C VAL A 77 5.67 3.89 8.31
N GLY A 78 5.05 3.03 9.14
CA GLY A 78 5.69 1.83 9.69
C GLY A 78 5.69 0.63 8.73
N GLY A 79 6.86 0.03 8.50
CA GLY A 79 7.07 -1.24 7.79
C GLY A 79 6.86 -1.21 6.26
N PRO A 80 7.36 -2.23 5.52
CA PRO A 80 7.50 -2.22 4.05
C PRO A 80 6.18 -2.26 3.27
N SER A 81 5.04 -2.26 3.97
CA SER A 81 3.68 -2.48 3.47
C SER A 81 3.12 -1.41 2.52
N ALA A 82 3.86 -0.33 2.30
CA ALA A 82 3.53 0.75 1.36
C ALA A 82 4.25 0.62 0.01
N GLY A 83 5.13 -0.38 -0.15
CA GLY A 83 5.97 -0.55 -1.34
C GLY A 83 5.20 -0.50 -2.66
N MET A 84 4.06 -1.19 -2.76
CA MET A 84 3.19 -1.13 -3.94
C MET A 84 2.73 0.31 -4.25
N MET A 85 2.23 1.02 -3.23
CA MET A 85 1.71 2.38 -3.42
C MET A 85 2.82 3.37 -3.75
N TYR A 86 4.03 3.20 -3.20
CA TYR A 86 5.20 4.00 -3.60
C TYR A 86 5.57 3.78 -5.05
N THR A 87 5.59 2.51 -5.51
CA THR A 87 5.84 2.21 -6.92
C THR A 87 4.80 2.86 -7.82
N LEU A 88 3.51 2.77 -7.48
CA LEU A 88 2.43 3.40 -8.26
C LEU A 88 2.52 4.93 -8.26
N GLY A 89 2.84 5.54 -7.11
CA GLY A 89 3.01 6.99 -7.00
C GLY A 89 4.18 7.50 -7.86
N ILE A 90 5.30 6.76 -7.90
CA ILE A 90 6.40 7.09 -8.81
C ILE A 90 5.97 6.97 -10.27
N LEU A 91 5.24 5.91 -10.63
CA LEU A 91 4.73 5.73 -11.99
C LEU A 91 3.80 6.88 -12.41
N ASP A 92 2.85 7.27 -11.55
CA ASP A 92 1.95 8.41 -11.78
C ASP A 92 2.71 9.73 -11.96
N LYS A 93 3.81 9.94 -11.21
CA LYS A 93 4.66 11.13 -11.37
C LYS A 93 5.54 11.10 -12.61
N LEU A 94 5.89 9.92 -13.12
CA LEU A 94 6.68 9.79 -14.35
C LEU A 94 5.81 9.92 -15.61
N THR A 95 4.50 9.71 -15.49
CA THR A 95 3.56 9.86 -16.60
C THR A 95 3.03 11.30 -16.71
N PRO A 96 2.82 11.83 -17.93
CA PRO A 96 2.29 13.20 -18.10
C PRO A 96 0.84 13.36 -17.63
N GLU A 97 0.05 12.29 -17.71
CA GLU A 97 -1.36 12.27 -17.28
C GLU A 97 -1.45 11.83 -15.82
N SER A 98 -2.43 12.38 -15.09
CA SER A 98 -2.77 11.84 -13.77
C SER A 98 -3.53 10.53 -13.95
N GLU A 99 -2.87 9.42 -13.63
CA GLU A 99 -3.42 8.08 -13.80
C GLU A 99 -4.59 7.81 -12.85
N THR A 100 -4.66 8.58 -11.76
CA THR A 100 -5.76 8.54 -10.79
C THR A 100 -7.03 9.23 -11.26
N GLY A 101 -6.95 10.10 -12.28
CA GLY A 101 -8.10 10.89 -12.77
C GLY A 101 -8.77 11.72 -11.67
N GLY A 102 -8.02 12.18 -10.67
CA GLY A 102 -8.52 12.94 -9.52
C GLY A 102 -9.29 12.12 -8.48
N LYS A 103 -9.26 10.78 -8.58
CA LYS A 103 -9.93 9.89 -7.61
C LYS A 103 -9.03 9.59 -6.41
N THR A 104 -9.62 9.58 -5.22
CA THR A 104 -8.94 9.11 -4.01
C THR A 104 -8.90 7.58 -4.01
N ILE A 105 -7.72 7.03 -4.31
CA ILE A 105 -7.44 5.60 -4.37
C ILE A 105 -6.43 5.26 -3.28
N ALA A 106 -6.81 4.37 -2.37
CA ALA A 106 -5.92 3.85 -1.35
C ALA A 106 -5.42 2.44 -1.74
N GLY A 107 -4.45 1.92 -1.01
CA GLY A 107 -4.01 0.54 -1.16
C GLY A 107 -2.84 0.21 -0.24
N THR A 108 -2.46 -1.07 -0.23
CA THR A 108 -1.33 -1.57 0.55
C THR A 108 -0.78 -2.83 -0.13
N GLY A 109 0.45 -3.19 0.22
CA GLY A 109 1.15 -4.34 -0.33
C GLY A 109 2.64 -4.09 -0.31
N THR A 110 3.41 -5.10 0.07
CA THR A 110 4.86 -5.07 -0.15
C THR A 110 5.15 -5.15 -1.65
N ILE A 111 6.34 -4.74 -2.06
CA ILE A 111 6.78 -4.90 -3.44
C ILE A 111 8.09 -5.67 -3.47
N GLU A 112 8.11 -6.76 -4.24
CA GLU A 112 9.32 -7.55 -4.45
C GLU A 112 10.07 -7.10 -5.71
N LYS A 113 11.37 -7.43 -5.78
CA LYS A 113 12.17 -7.28 -7.02
C LYS A 113 11.59 -8.06 -8.21
N SER A 114 10.86 -9.14 -7.91
CA SER A 114 10.10 -9.96 -8.87
C SER A 114 8.88 -9.22 -9.46
N LYS A 115 8.52 -8.05 -8.91
CA LYS A 115 7.33 -7.24 -9.22
C LYS A 115 6.02 -7.86 -8.72
N ARG A 116 6.10 -8.88 -7.86
CA ARG A 116 4.98 -9.40 -7.10
C ARG A 116 4.63 -8.49 -5.93
N ILE A 117 3.34 -8.47 -5.60
CA ILE A 117 2.80 -7.77 -4.45
C ILE A 117 2.57 -8.80 -3.35
N GLY A 118 3.24 -8.63 -2.22
CA GLY A 118 3.11 -9.53 -1.08
C GLY A 118 2.05 -9.09 -0.08
N ALA A 119 1.68 -10.03 0.79
CA ALA A 119 0.74 -9.79 1.88
C ALA A 119 1.27 -8.78 2.91
N ILE A 120 0.36 -8.23 3.70
CA ILE A 120 0.64 -7.30 4.80
C ILE A 120 -0.18 -7.66 6.03
N GLY A 121 0.23 -7.19 7.21
CA GLY A 121 -0.57 -7.29 8.43
C GLY A 121 -1.62 -6.18 8.54
N GLY A 122 -2.76 -6.49 9.18
CA GLY A 122 -3.73 -5.48 9.60
C GLY A 122 -4.56 -4.86 8.46
N ILE A 123 -4.77 -5.59 7.35
CA ILE A 123 -5.44 -5.04 6.16
C ILE A 123 -6.86 -4.52 6.46
N ARG A 124 -7.57 -5.16 7.39
CA ARG A 124 -8.90 -4.73 7.83
C ARG A 124 -8.90 -3.30 8.38
N LEU A 125 -7.95 -3.00 9.27
CA LEU A 125 -7.79 -1.68 9.86
C LEU A 125 -7.41 -0.65 8.78
N LYS A 126 -6.56 -1.03 7.84
CA LYS A 126 -6.17 -0.17 6.71
C LYS A 126 -7.35 0.14 5.78
N MET A 127 -8.25 -0.81 5.52
CA MET A 127 -9.47 -0.55 4.74
C MET A 127 -10.41 0.42 5.45
N ILE A 128 -10.57 0.29 6.77
CA ILE A 128 -11.38 1.21 7.58
C ILE A 128 -10.78 2.61 7.56
N ALA A 129 -9.46 2.73 7.78
CA ALA A 129 -8.76 4.01 7.71
C ALA A 129 -8.87 4.65 6.31
N ALA A 130 -8.63 3.88 5.25
CA ALA A 130 -8.78 4.36 3.88
C ALA A 130 -10.19 4.89 3.61
N LYS A 131 -11.23 4.17 4.05
CA LYS A 131 -12.61 4.62 3.89
C LYS A 131 -12.88 5.91 4.67
N ARG A 132 -12.41 5.99 5.93
CA ARG A 132 -12.52 7.19 6.77
C ARG A 132 -11.85 8.40 6.10
N ASP A 133 -10.71 8.18 5.45
CA ASP A 133 -9.92 9.23 4.80
C ASP A 133 -10.42 9.53 3.36
N GLY A 134 -11.62 9.06 3.01
CA GLY A 134 -12.32 9.43 1.78
C GLY A 134 -12.00 8.58 0.56
N ALA A 135 -11.22 7.50 0.70
CA ALA A 135 -11.00 6.58 -0.41
C ALA A 135 -12.30 5.87 -0.79
N THR A 136 -12.54 5.79 -2.11
CA THR A 136 -13.65 5.00 -2.68
C THR A 136 -13.17 3.68 -3.25
N TRP A 137 -11.85 3.56 -3.46
CA TRP A 137 -11.16 2.40 -3.98
C TRP A 137 -9.99 2.00 -3.08
N PHE A 138 -9.77 0.70 -2.96
CA PHE A 138 -8.66 0.14 -2.19
C PHE A 138 -8.00 -1.01 -2.97
N LEU A 139 -6.71 -0.89 -3.26
CA LEU A 139 -5.93 -1.98 -3.86
C LEU A 139 -5.39 -2.91 -2.76
N ALA A 140 -5.78 -4.18 -2.80
CA ALA A 140 -5.42 -5.18 -1.81
C ALA A 140 -4.58 -6.32 -2.42
N PRO A 141 -3.54 -6.82 -1.71
CA PRO A 141 -2.81 -8.00 -2.14
C PRO A 141 -3.73 -9.22 -2.22
N LYS A 142 -3.57 -10.05 -3.26
CA LYS A 142 -4.26 -11.34 -3.37
C LYS A 142 -4.07 -12.20 -2.12
N ASP A 143 -2.87 -12.18 -1.57
CA ASP A 143 -2.50 -13.02 -0.43
C ASP A 143 -3.10 -12.51 0.89
N ASN A 144 -3.92 -11.45 0.90
CA ASN A 144 -4.74 -11.02 2.04
C ASN A 144 -6.24 -11.25 1.82
N CYS A 145 -6.66 -11.96 0.76
CA CYS A 145 -8.09 -12.10 0.46
C CYS A 145 -8.91 -12.82 1.54
N ASP A 146 -8.27 -13.69 2.32
CA ASP A 146 -8.83 -14.33 3.53
C ASP A 146 -9.27 -13.32 4.59
N GLU A 147 -8.56 -12.20 4.74
CA GLU A 147 -8.92 -11.13 5.67
C GLU A 147 -9.83 -10.05 5.04
N VAL A 148 -9.89 -9.98 3.71
CA VAL A 148 -10.69 -8.98 2.98
C VAL A 148 -12.13 -9.44 2.79
N VAL A 149 -12.34 -10.72 2.44
CA VAL A 149 -13.68 -11.25 2.15
C VAL A 149 -14.59 -11.09 3.37
N GLY A 150 -15.74 -10.46 3.17
CA GLY A 150 -16.72 -10.20 4.23
C GLY A 150 -16.36 -9.04 5.17
N HIS A 151 -15.25 -8.33 4.94
CA HIS A 151 -14.76 -7.26 5.81
C HIS A 151 -14.56 -5.92 5.09
N VAL A 152 -15.03 -5.82 3.84
CA VAL A 152 -14.99 -4.60 3.04
C VAL A 152 -15.96 -3.56 3.64
N PRO A 153 -15.49 -2.37 4.05
CA PRO A 153 -16.38 -1.30 4.52
C PRO A 153 -17.40 -0.88 3.47
N GLN A 154 -18.62 -0.56 3.90
CA GLN A 154 -19.66 -0.09 2.99
C GLN A 154 -19.20 1.14 2.20
N GLY A 155 -19.41 1.12 0.88
CA GLY A 155 -19.00 2.21 -0.01
C GLY A 155 -17.50 2.29 -0.26
N LEU A 156 -16.71 1.26 0.09
CA LEU A 156 -15.35 1.05 -0.38
C LEU A 156 -15.33 -0.10 -1.39
N ARG A 157 -14.66 0.09 -2.53
CA ARG A 157 -14.46 -0.95 -3.54
C ARG A 157 -13.06 -1.52 -3.44
N VAL A 158 -12.93 -2.79 -3.09
CA VAL A 158 -11.62 -3.45 -2.95
C VAL A 158 -11.26 -4.20 -4.22
N VAL A 159 -10.11 -3.89 -4.79
CA VAL A 159 -9.56 -4.53 -5.99
C VAL A 159 -8.40 -5.43 -5.60
N ARG A 160 -8.49 -6.69 -6.01
CA ARG A 160 -7.46 -7.70 -5.75
C ARG A 160 -6.33 -7.60 -6.77
N VAL A 161 -5.08 -7.53 -6.32
CA VAL A 161 -3.90 -7.45 -7.18
C VAL A 161 -2.79 -8.39 -6.71
N SER A 162 -2.04 -8.97 -7.64
CA SER A 162 -0.90 -9.87 -7.35
C SER A 162 0.43 -9.34 -7.88
N THR A 163 0.41 -8.41 -8.85
CA THR A 163 1.62 -7.85 -9.46
C THR A 163 1.49 -6.35 -9.68
N ILE A 164 2.61 -5.65 -9.80
CA ILE A 164 2.60 -4.20 -10.08
C ILE A 164 1.88 -3.87 -11.40
N ASN A 165 1.97 -4.74 -12.40
CA ASN A 165 1.29 -4.57 -13.68
C ASN A 165 -0.24 -4.59 -13.51
N GLU A 166 -0.77 -5.51 -12.70
CA GLU A 166 -2.19 -5.54 -12.37
C GLU A 166 -2.62 -4.30 -11.60
N ALA A 167 -1.82 -3.89 -10.61
CA ALA A 167 -2.10 -2.71 -9.80
C ALA A 167 -2.09 -1.42 -10.62
N TYR A 168 -1.12 -1.25 -11.52
CA TYR A 168 -1.06 -0.10 -12.41
C TYR A 168 -2.23 -0.09 -13.41
N LYS A 169 -2.59 -1.24 -14.00
CA LYS A 169 -3.79 -1.33 -14.86
C LYS A 169 -5.08 -1.01 -14.10
N ALA A 170 -5.20 -1.46 -12.86
CA ALA A 170 -6.33 -1.13 -12.00
C ALA A 170 -6.38 0.38 -11.73
N LEU A 171 -5.25 1.00 -11.39
CA LEU A 171 -5.10 2.45 -11.21
C LEU A 171 -5.64 3.21 -12.43
N LYS A 172 -5.14 2.88 -13.63
CA LYS A 172 -5.59 3.50 -14.90
C LYS A 172 -7.07 3.31 -15.17
N SER A 173 -7.59 2.10 -14.92
CA SER A 173 -9.00 1.76 -15.17
C SER A 173 -9.92 2.55 -14.22
N ILE A 174 -9.50 2.67 -12.95
CA ILE A 174 -10.20 3.49 -11.96
C ILE A 174 -10.16 4.96 -12.39
N GLY A 175 -8.97 5.51 -12.65
CA GLY A 175 -8.82 6.94 -12.95
C GLY A 175 -9.54 7.38 -14.22
N SER A 176 -9.43 6.60 -15.30
CA SER A 176 -10.16 6.87 -16.55
C SER A 176 -11.67 6.57 -16.47
N GLY A 177 -12.12 5.86 -15.42
CA GLY A 177 -13.49 5.38 -15.29
C GLY A 177 -13.88 4.25 -16.25
N ARG A 178 -12.96 3.78 -17.10
CA ARG A 178 -13.21 2.73 -18.08
C ARG A 178 -12.81 1.36 -17.54
N GLY A 179 -13.73 0.39 -17.55
CA GLY A 179 -13.46 -0.98 -17.14
C GLY A 179 -13.32 -1.18 -15.63
N ALA A 180 -13.57 -0.15 -14.83
CA ALA A 180 -13.50 -0.21 -13.37
C ALA A 180 -14.53 -1.19 -12.77
N ASP A 181 -15.67 -1.40 -13.44
CA ASP A 181 -16.70 -2.39 -13.12
C ASP A 181 -16.22 -3.84 -13.26
N LYS A 182 -15.18 -4.10 -14.07
CA LYS A 182 -14.65 -5.44 -14.36
C LYS A 182 -13.40 -5.78 -13.54
N LEU A 183 -12.98 -4.89 -12.65
CA LEU A 183 -11.79 -5.12 -11.84
C LEU A 183 -12.01 -6.29 -10.87
N PRO A 184 -11.02 -7.18 -10.71
CA PRO A 184 -11.15 -8.35 -9.84
C PRO A 184 -11.31 -7.91 -8.38
N SER A 185 -12.22 -8.56 -7.66
CA SER A 185 -12.34 -8.47 -6.21
C SER A 185 -11.85 -9.76 -5.54
N CYS A 186 -11.57 -9.71 -4.24
CA CYS A 186 -11.40 -10.93 -3.46
C CYS A 186 -12.73 -11.68 -3.40
N SER A 187 -12.66 -13.01 -3.51
CA SER A 187 -13.81 -13.92 -3.46
C SER A 187 -13.49 -15.16 -2.62
N ALA A 188 -14.51 -15.94 -2.27
CA ALA A 188 -14.33 -17.20 -1.53
C ALA A 188 -13.37 -18.19 -2.25
N LYS A 189 -13.24 -18.10 -3.58
CA LYS A 189 -12.30 -18.92 -4.35
C LYS A 189 -10.84 -18.58 -4.07
N ASP A 190 -10.55 -17.33 -3.76
CA ASP A 190 -9.19 -16.85 -3.49
C ASP A 190 -8.70 -17.31 -2.09
N VAL A 191 -9.64 -17.53 -1.16
CA VAL A 191 -9.36 -18.01 0.21
C VAL A 191 -8.95 -19.49 0.22
N ASN A 192 -9.56 -20.31 -0.64
CA ASN A 192 -9.35 -21.76 -0.68
C ASN A 192 -8.10 -22.20 -1.46
N THR A 193 -7.27 -21.26 -1.90
CA THR A 193 -6.06 -21.51 -2.72
C THR A 193 -4.74 -21.19 -2.02
N LYS A 194 -4.79 -20.88 -0.72
CA LYS A 194 -3.59 -20.71 0.12
C LYS A 194 -3.09 -22.05 0.64
#